data_AF-A0A7C8ZS72-F1
#
_entry.id   AF-A0A7C8ZS72-F1
#
_cell.length_a   1.000
_cell.length_b   1.000
_cell.length_c   1.000
_cell.angle_alpha   90.00
_cell.angle_beta   90.00
_cell.angle_gamma   90.00
#
_symmetry.space_group_name_H-M   'P 1'
#
loop_
_entity.id
_entity.type
_entity.pdbx_description
1 polymer ?
#
loop_
_entity_poly.entity_id
_entity_poly.type
_entity_poly.pdbx_seq_one_letter_code
_entity_poly.pdbx_strand_id
1 'polypeptide(L)'
;SRAGKTDLSPLKLAGSIPIHPGICRVTRSRSELEMPQTPFLTLDMVDKFLSLGLPIGSTKDGPITCPMGPNAPPLSGLDLPPILYCVAEKDLFIDRNMEFYEALKKAGKDVELFVSHNMTHSFYLNKMAVDHDPETKAQTNKLFEGIVEFIRKH
;
A
#
# COMPACT_ATOMS: atom_id res chain seq x y z
N SER A 1 8.18 11.17 15.84
CA SER A 1 7.19 12.06 15.20
C SER A 1 6.80 11.47 13.85
N ARG A 2 5.56 11.66 13.35
CA ARG A 2 5.24 11.32 11.95
C ARG A 2 5.84 12.38 11.04
N ALA A 3 6.30 11.97 9.86
CA ALA A 3 6.95 12.85 8.89
C ALA A 3 6.07 14.01 8.38
N GLY A 4 4.74 13.89 8.44
CA GLY A 4 3.79 14.91 7.94
C GLY A 4 3.70 16.21 8.77
N LYS A 5 4.62 16.43 9.72
CA LYS A 5 4.82 17.70 10.43
C LYS A 5 6.29 18.12 10.49
N THR A 6 7.16 17.38 9.81
CA THR A 6 8.59 17.68 9.79
C THR A 6 8.81 18.82 8.80
N ASP A 7 9.52 19.87 9.21
CA ASP A 7 10.00 20.87 8.28
C ASP A 7 11.07 20.24 7.38
N LEU A 8 10.75 20.11 6.10
CA LEU A 8 11.64 19.53 5.10
C LEU A 8 12.45 20.61 4.37
N SER A 9 12.27 21.89 4.69
CA SER A 9 12.90 23.00 3.97
C SER A 9 14.43 22.82 3.86
N PRO A 10 15.02 23.01 2.66
CA PRO A 10 14.40 23.51 1.43
C PRO A 10 13.76 22.43 0.53
N LEU A 11 13.67 21.17 0.97
CA LEU A 11 13.11 20.06 0.19
C LEU A 11 11.58 20.11 0.16
N LYS A 12 11.01 19.83 -1.02
CA LYS A 12 9.56 19.62 -1.21
C LYS A 12 9.30 18.16 -1.56
N LEU A 13 8.38 17.54 -0.84
CA LEU A 13 7.84 16.23 -1.23
C LEU A 13 6.70 16.45 -2.24
N ALA A 14 6.92 16.08 -3.49
CA ALA A 14 5.97 16.34 -4.58
C ALA A 14 4.77 15.37 -4.59
N GLY A 15 4.99 14.12 -4.14
CA GLY A 15 3.98 13.07 -4.18
C GLY A 15 4.46 11.81 -3.46
N SER A 16 3.55 10.87 -3.25
CA SER A 16 3.87 9.51 -2.81
C SER A 16 3.14 8.46 -3.64
N ILE A 17 3.80 7.34 -3.91
CA ILE A 17 3.26 6.24 -4.72
C ILE A 17 3.42 4.93 -3.95
N PRO A 18 2.62 4.67 -2.90
CA PRO A 18 2.62 3.37 -2.25
C PRO A 18 2.05 2.32 -3.19
N ILE A 19 2.86 1.31 -3.53
CA ILE A 19 2.47 0.20 -4.38
C ILE A 19 2.30 -1.05 -3.52
N HIS A 20 1.07 -1.56 -3.49
CA HIS A 20 0.67 -2.71 -2.68
C HIS A 20 1.16 -2.61 -1.22
N PRO A 21 0.86 -1.50 -0.51
CA PRO A 21 1.38 -1.31 0.84
C PRO A 21 0.93 -2.44 1.77
N GLY A 22 1.82 -2.84 2.68
CA GLY A 22 1.59 -3.95 3.63
C GLY A 22 0.75 -3.54 4.84
N ILE A 23 -0.44 -2.97 4.62
CA ILE A 23 -1.33 -2.56 5.71
C ILE A 23 -1.94 -3.81 6.37
N CYS A 24 -1.73 -3.94 7.67
CA CYS A 24 -2.08 -5.15 8.43
C CYS A 24 -2.76 -4.80 9.76
N ARG A 25 -3.48 -5.78 10.33
CA ARG A 25 -3.98 -5.76 11.70
C ARG A 25 -3.65 -7.07 12.40
N VAL A 26 -3.89 -7.15 13.70
CA VAL A 26 -3.80 -8.45 14.42
C VAL A 26 -4.85 -9.41 13.86
N THR A 27 -6.07 -8.92 13.63
CA THR A 27 -7.16 -9.70 13.05
C THR A 27 -7.09 -9.72 11.52
N ARG A 28 -7.07 -10.94 10.96
CA ARG A 28 -7.11 -11.16 9.51
C ARG A 28 -8.39 -10.59 8.89
N SER A 29 -8.24 -9.91 7.75
CA SER A 29 -9.36 -9.57 6.89
C SER A 29 -9.89 -10.80 6.15
N ARG A 30 -10.99 -10.64 5.41
CA ARG A 30 -11.51 -11.69 4.53
C ARG A 30 -10.51 -11.98 3.41
N SER A 31 -9.96 -10.93 2.79
CA SER A 31 -8.97 -11.08 1.73
C SER A 31 -7.72 -11.84 2.17
N GLU A 32 -7.22 -11.60 3.40
CA GLU A 32 -6.08 -12.35 3.93
C GLU A 32 -6.36 -13.86 4.03
N LEU A 33 -7.63 -14.27 4.22
CA LEU A 33 -8.03 -15.67 4.37
C LEU A 33 -8.39 -16.34 3.03
N GLU A 34 -8.93 -15.57 2.08
CA GLU A 34 -9.53 -16.11 0.85
C GLU A 34 -8.66 -15.90 -0.40
N MET A 35 -7.84 -14.85 -0.45
CA MET A 35 -7.03 -14.55 -1.64
C MET A 35 -5.83 -15.51 -1.78
N PRO A 36 -5.39 -15.77 -3.02
CA PRO A 36 -4.28 -16.69 -3.26
C PRO A 36 -2.97 -16.15 -2.67
N GLN A 37 -2.27 -17.02 -1.94
CA GLN A 37 -0.88 -16.77 -1.56
C GLN A 37 0.03 -17.09 -2.75
N THR A 38 1.12 -16.35 -2.89
CA THR A 38 2.06 -16.50 -4.01
C THR A 38 3.51 -16.58 -3.49
N PRO A 39 4.49 -16.97 -4.33
CA PRO A 39 5.90 -16.90 -3.93
C PRO A 39 6.38 -15.50 -3.51
N PHE A 40 5.69 -14.44 -3.92
CA PHE A 40 6.01 -13.06 -3.52
C PHE A 40 5.43 -12.68 -2.16
N LEU A 41 4.33 -13.31 -1.76
CA LEU A 41 3.68 -13.00 -0.49
C LEU A 41 2.85 -14.17 0.03
N THR A 42 3.19 -14.60 1.23
CA THR A 42 2.43 -15.54 2.05
C THR A 42 2.13 -14.91 3.41
N LEU A 43 1.08 -15.34 4.11
CA LEU A 43 0.77 -14.84 5.45
C LEU A 43 1.89 -15.14 6.46
N ASP A 44 2.58 -16.27 6.30
CA ASP A 44 3.75 -16.62 7.12
C ASP A 44 4.93 -15.66 6.89
N MET A 45 5.19 -15.29 5.62
CA MET A 45 6.19 -14.26 5.30
C MET A 45 5.82 -12.91 5.92
N VAL A 46 4.56 -12.50 5.83
CA VAL A 46 4.07 -11.26 6.47
C VAL A 46 4.32 -11.30 7.97
N ASP A 47 3.94 -12.39 8.63
CA ASP A 47 4.09 -12.53 10.08
C ASP A 47 5.55 -12.50 10.51
N LYS A 48 6.43 -13.19 9.76
CA LYS A 48 7.87 -13.18 10.00
C LYS A 48 8.48 -11.80 9.77
N PHE A 49 8.19 -11.15 8.64
CA PHE A 49 8.71 -9.81 8.35
C PHE A 49 8.28 -8.80 9.41
N LEU A 50 7.02 -8.86 9.86
CA LEU A 50 6.56 -7.97 10.92
C LEU A 50 7.20 -8.31 12.27
N SER A 51 7.38 -9.59 12.60
CA SER A 51 8.05 -9.99 13.85
C SER A 51 9.51 -9.51 13.92
N LEU A 52 10.18 -9.42 12.76
CA LEU A 52 11.57 -8.97 12.66
C LEU A 52 11.71 -7.45 12.49
N GLY A 53 10.74 -6.80 11.83
CA GLY A 53 10.81 -5.40 11.47
C GLY A 53 10.17 -4.44 12.48
N LEU A 54 9.26 -4.93 13.33
CA LEU A 54 8.60 -4.09 14.33
C LEU A 54 9.42 -3.98 15.62
N PRO A 55 9.34 -2.82 16.33
CA PRO A 55 9.94 -2.69 17.65
C PRO A 55 9.46 -3.78 18.61
N ILE A 56 10.35 -4.27 19.46
CA ILE A 56 10.03 -5.28 20.47
C ILE A 56 8.81 -4.84 21.30
N GLY A 57 7.83 -5.73 21.46
CA GLY A 57 6.57 -5.46 22.16
C GLY A 57 5.47 -4.79 21.32
N SER A 58 5.75 -4.47 20.05
CA SER A 58 4.73 -3.94 19.13
C SER A 58 3.74 -5.01 18.70
N THR A 59 2.51 -4.59 18.43
CA THR A 59 1.48 -5.41 17.79
C THR A 59 1.21 -4.90 16.38
N LYS A 60 0.54 -5.73 15.56
CA LYS A 60 0.10 -5.34 14.20
C LYS A 60 -1.01 -4.28 14.21
N ASP A 61 -1.58 -3.94 15.36
CA ASP A 61 -2.54 -2.83 15.48
C ASP A 61 -1.85 -1.51 15.81
N GLY A 62 -0.51 -1.49 15.86
CA GLY A 62 0.28 -0.28 16.04
C GLY A 62 0.29 0.61 14.78
N PRO A 63 0.69 1.88 14.92
CA PRO A 63 0.65 2.88 13.84
C PRO A 63 1.58 2.57 12.65
N ILE A 64 2.54 1.66 12.79
CA ILE A 64 3.45 1.26 11.71
C ILE A 64 2.71 0.42 10.66
N THR A 65 1.88 -0.52 11.11
CA THR A 65 1.15 -1.47 10.25
C THR A 65 -0.31 -1.08 10.04
N CYS A 66 -0.89 -0.39 11.02
CA CYS A 66 -2.29 0.03 11.02
C CYS A 66 -2.41 1.56 11.21
N PRO A 67 -2.03 2.38 10.22
CA PRO A 67 -1.98 3.84 10.33
C PRO A 67 -3.35 4.53 10.41
N MET A 68 -4.44 3.78 10.21
CA MET A 68 -5.83 4.22 10.38
C MET A 68 -6.50 3.64 11.63
N GLY A 69 -5.79 2.81 12.40
CA GLY A 69 -6.31 2.17 13.60
C GLY A 69 -6.45 3.13 14.79
N PRO A 70 -7.13 2.70 15.87
CA PRO A 70 -7.35 3.52 17.06
C PRO A 70 -6.05 3.88 17.80
N ASN A 71 -4.97 3.11 17.60
CA ASN A 71 -3.65 3.36 18.18
C ASN A 71 -2.81 4.34 17.34
N ALA A 72 -3.32 4.80 16.20
CA ALA A 72 -2.64 5.74 15.32
C ALA A 72 -3.17 7.18 15.53
N PRO A 73 -2.30 8.20 15.47
CA PRO A 73 -2.74 9.59 15.49
C PRO A 73 -3.66 9.91 14.28
N PRO A 74 -4.59 10.85 14.42
CA PRO A 74 -5.52 11.20 13.35
C PRO A 74 -4.82 11.62 12.04
N LEU A 75 -5.35 11.15 10.92
CA LEU A 75 -4.84 11.51 9.58
C LEU A 75 -5.15 12.98 9.22
N SER A 76 -6.26 13.54 9.70
CA SER A 76 -6.74 14.87 9.31
C SER A 76 -5.71 15.98 9.52
N GLY A 77 -4.95 15.94 10.63
CA GLY A 77 -3.94 16.95 10.97
C GLY A 77 -2.55 16.75 10.34
N LEU A 78 -2.41 15.89 9.35
CA LEU A 78 -1.14 15.65 8.64
C LEU A 78 -1.10 16.39 7.33
N ASP A 79 0.01 17.05 7.05
CA ASP A 79 0.30 17.58 5.73
C ASP A 79 0.95 16.47 4.90
N LEU A 80 0.14 15.79 4.09
CA LEU A 80 0.61 14.71 3.21
C LEU A 80 0.61 15.23 1.77
N PRO A 81 1.62 14.86 0.97
CA PRO A 81 1.61 15.20 -0.45
C PRO A 81 0.48 14.44 -1.17
N PRO A 82 0.17 14.79 -2.43
CA PRO A 82 -0.66 13.96 -3.30
C PRO A 82 -0.20 12.50 -3.30
N ILE A 83 -1.15 11.57 -3.39
CA ILE A 83 -0.89 10.13 -3.28
C ILE A 83 -1.50 9.39 -4.48
N LEU A 84 -0.68 8.64 -5.22
CA LEU A 84 -1.17 7.58 -6.10
C LEU A 84 -1.13 6.26 -5.35
N TYR A 85 -2.28 5.83 -4.84
CA TYR A 85 -2.42 4.64 -4.02
C TYR A 85 -2.68 3.41 -4.90
N CYS A 86 -1.67 2.58 -5.12
CA CYS A 86 -1.76 1.44 -6.03
C CYS A 86 -2.07 0.14 -5.26
N VAL A 87 -3.17 -0.51 -5.63
CA VAL A 87 -3.61 -1.79 -5.05
C VAL A 87 -3.78 -2.85 -6.16
N ALA A 88 -3.70 -4.13 -5.78
CA ALA A 88 -3.99 -5.25 -6.67
C ALA A 88 -5.25 -5.99 -6.19
N GLU A 89 -6.14 -6.31 -7.12
CA GLU A 89 -7.47 -6.86 -6.82
C GLU A 89 -7.42 -8.20 -6.08
N LYS A 90 -6.41 -9.02 -6.35
CA LYS A 90 -6.17 -10.32 -5.70
C LYS A 90 -5.06 -10.27 -4.66
N ASP A 91 -4.72 -9.09 -4.14
CA ASP A 91 -3.76 -8.96 -3.04
C ASP A 91 -4.37 -9.47 -1.72
N LEU A 92 -3.58 -10.16 -0.90
CA LEU A 92 -3.95 -10.53 0.47
C LEU A 92 -4.37 -9.29 1.28
N PHE A 93 -3.74 -8.14 1.02
CA PHE A 93 -3.97 -6.89 1.75
C PHE A 93 -5.12 -6.04 1.21
N ILE A 94 -5.83 -6.44 0.16
CA ILE A 94 -6.79 -5.55 -0.53
C ILE A 94 -7.83 -4.95 0.43
N ASP A 95 -8.40 -5.73 1.35
CA ASP A 95 -9.39 -5.20 2.31
C ASP A 95 -8.78 -4.11 3.21
N ARG A 96 -7.57 -4.32 3.72
CA ARG A 96 -6.87 -3.37 4.61
C ARG A 96 -6.33 -2.16 3.87
N ASN A 97 -5.92 -2.36 2.62
CA ASN A 97 -5.51 -1.27 1.74
C ASN A 97 -6.68 -0.37 1.39
N MET A 98 -7.84 -0.94 1.08
CA MET A 98 -9.06 -0.16 0.84
C MET A 98 -9.56 0.54 2.11
N GLU A 99 -9.45 -0.12 3.28
CA GLU A 99 -9.75 0.52 4.57
C GLU A 99 -8.88 1.77 4.80
N PHE A 100 -7.57 1.69 4.53
CA PHE A 100 -6.68 2.84 4.70
C PHE A 100 -6.93 3.93 3.64
N TYR A 101 -7.18 3.54 2.38
CA TYR A 101 -7.56 4.47 1.32
C TYR A 101 -8.80 5.30 1.69
N GLU A 102 -9.86 4.65 2.19
CA GLU A 102 -11.07 5.36 2.62
C GLU A 102 -10.82 6.24 3.85
N ALA A 103 -9.94 5.83 4.76
CA ALA A 103 -9.51 6.67 5.87
C ALA A 103 -8.75 7.93 5.43
N LEU A 104 -7.89 7.83 4.40
CA LEU A 104 -7.22 8.98 3.77
C LEU A 104 -8.23 9.94 3.15
N LYS A 105 -9.19 9.43 2.37
CA LYS A 105 -10.26 10.23 1.77
C LYS A 105 -11.11 10.95 2.81
N LYS A 106 -11.55 10.23 3.84
CA LYS A 106 -12.33 10.80 4.95
C LYS A 106 -11.55 11.89 5.70
N ALA A 107 -10.22 11.80 5.72
CA ALA A 107 -9.34 12.80 6.31
C ALA A 107 -9.01 13.98 5.38
N GLY A 108 -9.64 14.06 4.19
CA GLY A 108 -9.46 15.14 3.24
C GLY A 108 -8.09 15.14 2.55
N LYS A 109 -7.46 13.97 2.39
CA LYS A 109 -6.18 13.84 1.69
C LYS A 109 -6.38 13.73 0.18
N ASP A 110 -5.44 14.30 -0.58
CA ASP A 110 -5.39 14.15 -2.03
C ASP A 110 -4.86 12.76 -2.37
N VAL A 111 -5.78 11.84 -2.65
CA VAL A 111 -5.47 10.43 -2.89
C VAL A 111 -6.23 9.90 -4.11
N GLU A 112 -5.47 9.48 -5.11
CA GLU A 112 -5.91 8.79 -6.30
C GLU A 112 -5.77 7.28 -6.10
N LEU A 113 -6.75 6.50 -6.54
CA LEU A 113 -6.70 5.04 -6.46
C LEU A 113 -6.35 4.46 -7.82
N PHE A 114 -5.32 3.62 -7.86
CA PHE A 114 -5.00 2.79 -9.01
C PHE A 114 -5.21 1.32 -8.66
N VAL A 115 -6.01 0.59 -9.46
CA VAL A 115 -6.30 -0.83 -9.23
C VAL A 115 -5.75 -1.68 -10.37
N SER A 116 -4.81 -2.56 -10.06
CA SER A 116 -4.40 -3.62 -10.97
C SER A 116 -5.39 -4.79 -10.91
N HIS A 117 -6.22 -4.89 -11.94
CA HIS A 117 -7.26 -5.91 -12.03
C HIS A 117 -6.69 -7.30 -12.26
N ASN A 118 -7.30 -8.31 -11.64
CA ASN A 118 -6.90 -9.72 -11.72
C ASN A 118 -5.45 -10.03 -11.28
N MET A 119 -4.73 -9.07 -10.71
CA MET A 119 -3.33 -9.23 -10.30
C MET A 119 -3.21 -9.54 -8.81
N THR A 120 -2.14 -10.27 -8.45
CA THR A 120 -1.76 -10.54 -7.06
C THR A 120 -0.69 -9.56 -6.57
N HIS A 121 -0.36 -9.64 -5.28
CA HIS A 121 0.69 -8.84 -4.67
C HIS A 121 2.00 -8.86 -5.48
N SER A 122 2.54 -7.67 -5.74
CA SER A 122 3.82 -7.43 -6.42
C SER A 122 4.02 -8.18 -7.75
N PHE A 123 2.94 -8.40 -8.52
CA PHE A 123 2.96 -9.15 -9.79
C PHE A 123 4.02 -8.67 -10.79
N TYR A 124 4.32 -7.37 -10.82
CA TYR A 124 5.33 -6.74 -11.70
C TYR A 124 6.77 -7.20 -11.44
N LEU A 125 7.04 -7.90 -10.32
CA LEU A 125 8.34 -8.52 -10.04
C LEU A 125 8.50 -9.90 -10.69
N ASN A 126 7.42 -10.51 -11.19
CA ASN A 126 7.49 -11.77 -11.90
C ASN A 126 7.87 -11.56 -13.37
N LYS A 127 9.18 -11.41 -13.65
CA LYS A 127 9.68 -11.13 -15.00
C LYS A 127 9.19 -12.12 -16.05
N MET A 128 9.12 -13.41 -15.73
CA MET A 128 8.62 -14.43 -16.65
C MET A 128 7.15 -14.20 -16.99
N ALA A 129 6.30 -13.90 -16.00
CA ALA A 129 4.90 -13.58 -16.26
C ALA A 129 4.75 -12.25 -17.03
N VAL A 130 5.54 -11.23 -16.71
CA VAL A 130 5.54 -9.96 -17.47
C VAL A 130 5.93 -10.16 -18.94
N ASP A 131 6.84 -11.08 -19.22
CA ASP A 131 7.29 -11.35 -20.60
C ASP A 131 6.32 -12.22 -21.40
N HIS A 132 5.67 -13.18 -20.74
CA HIS A 132 4.97 -14.28 -21.41
C HIS A 132 3.46 -14.34 -21.18
N ASP A 133 2.94 -13.73 -20.10
CA ASP A 133 1.50 -13.64 -19.84
C ASP A 133 0.95 -12.28 -20.32
N PRO A 134 0.08 -12.23 -21.35
CA PRO A 134 -0.40 -10.98 -21.92
C PRO A 134 -1.14 -10.09 -20.92
N GLU A 135 -1.85 -10.69 -19.96
CA GLU A 135 -2.61 -9.95 -18.95
C GLU A 135 -1.69 -9.29 -17.94
N THR A 136 -0.74 -10.03 -17.37
CA THR A 136 0.30 -9.52 -16.45
C THR A 136 1.11 -8.41 -17.11
N LYS A 137 1.49 -8.59 -18.38
CA LYS A 137 2.17 -7.55 -19.16
C LYS A 137 1.33 -6.28 -19.28
N ALA A 138 0.06 -6.42 -19.67
CA ALA A 138 -0.85 -5.29 -19.83
C ALA A 138 -1.07 -4.54 -18.51
N GLN A 139 -1.27 -5.26 -17.40
CA GLN A 139 -1.43 -4.65 -16.07
C GLN A 139 -0.16 -3.97 -15.58
N THR A 140 1.03 -4.52 -15.91
CA THR A 140 2.33 -3.92 -15.56
C THR A 140 2.53 -2.61 -16.30
N ASN A 141 2.24 -2.60 -17.61
CA ASN A 141 2.32 -1.38 -18.42
C ASN A 141 1.36 -0.30 -17.90
N LYS A 142 0.10 -0.65 -17.62
CA LYS A 142 -0.88 0.28 -17.05
C LYS A 142 -0.43 0.89 -15.72
N LEU A 143 0.16 0.07 -14.84
CA LEU A 143 0.71 0.56 -13.56
C LEU A 143 1.81 1.59 -13.80
N PHE A 144 2.76 1.31 -14.70
CA PHE A 144 3.84 2.26 -15.00
C PHE A 144 3.36 3.51 -15.74
N GLU A 145 2.38 3.40 -16.64
CA GLU A 145 1.74 4.53 -17.29
C GLU A 145 1.06 5.45 -16.28
N GLY A 146 0.29 4.90 -15.34
CA GLY A 146 -0.35 5.66 -14.26
C GLY A 146 0.67 6.35 -13.33
N ILE A 147 1.77 5.67 -13.01
CA ILE A 147 2.89 6.26 -12.24
C ILE A 147 3.51 7.44 -12.99
N VAL A 148 3.77 7.29 -14.29
CA VAL A 148 4.36 8.35 -15.11
C VAL A 148 3.41 9.54 -15.25
N GLU A 149 2.12 9.30 -15.43
CA GLU A 149 1.09 10.34 -15.47
C GLU A 149 1.04 11.13 -14.16
N PHE A 150 1.01 10.43 -13.02
CA PHE A 150 1.02 11.06 -11.70
C PHE A 150 2.28 11.90 -11.48
N ILE A 151 3.46 11.40 -11.85
CA ILE A 151 4.72 12.15 -11.74
C ILE A 151 4.72 13.40 -12.63
N ARG A 152 4.11 13.35 -13.82
CA ARG A 152 4.05 14.53 -14.71
C ARG A 152 3.06 15.59 -14.21
N LYS A 153 2.06 15.18 -13.44
CA LYS A 153 1.02 16.05 -12.90
C LYS A 153 1.49 16.87 -11.68
N HIS A 154 2.47 16.38 -10.91
CA HIS A 154 2.87 16.93 -9.60
C HIS A 154 4.35 17.31 -9.52
#